data_AF-A0A8C4N874-F1
#
_entry.id   AF-A0A8C4N874-F1
#
_cell.length_a   1.000
_cell.length_b   1.000
_cell.length_c   1.000
_cell.angle_alpha   90.00
_cell.angle_beta   90.00
_cell.angle_gamma   90.00
#
_symmetry.space_group_name_H-M   'P 1'
#
loop_
_entity.id
_entity.type
_entity.pdbx_description
1 polymer ?
#
loop_
_entity_poly.entity_id
_entity_poly.type
_entity_poly.pdbx_seq_one_letter_code
_entity_poly.pdbx_strand_id
1 'polypeptide(L)'
;MAPKFMNVMTNLHKEYSAATPARLKLIDSYLAYVVLTGVIQFVYCCLVGTFPFNSFLSGFISCVGCFVLAGEARDPRRALGSVSILY
;
A
#
# COMPACT_ATOMS: atom_id res chain seq x y z
N MET A 1 26.31 28.12 3.38
CA MET A 1 25.34 27.98 2.28
C MET A 1 24.59 26.67 2.48
N ALA A 2 23.50 26.68 3.26
CA ALA A 2 22.73 25.46 3.50
C ALA A 2 22.20 24.97 2.15
N PRO A 3 22.39 23.70 1.78
CA PRO A 3 21.98 23.22 0.47
C PRO A 3 20.46 23.41 0.36
N LYS A 4 20.04 24.28 -0.57
CA LYS A 4 18.62 24.61 -0.82
C LYS A 4 17.75 23.35 -0.90
N PHE A 5 18.33 22.25 -1.37
CA PHE A 5 17.71 20.94 -1.45
C PHE A 5 17.24 20.38 -0.11
N MET A 6 18.02 20.48 0.97
CA MET A 6 17.61 19.99 2.29
C MET A 6 16.41 20.77 2.84
N ASN A 7 16.36 22.08 2.61
CA ASN A 7 15.24 22.90 3.07
C ASN A 7 13.96 22.60 2.27
N VAL A 8 14.08 22.29 0.98
CA VAL A 8 12.94 21.85 0.16
C VAL A 8 12.44 20.48 0.61
N MET A 9 13.34 19.50 0.84
CA MET A 9 12.95 18.19 1.34
C MET A 9 12.27 18.24 2.71
N THR A 10 12.77 19.06 3.65
CA THR A 10 12.15 19.20 4.98
C THR A 10 10.81 19.93 4.93
N ASN A 11 10.66 20.93 4.06
CA ASN A 11 9.39 21.63 3.84
C ASN A 11 8.34 20.71 3.20
N LEU A 12 8.72 19.95 2.17
CA LEU A 12 7.85 18.97 1.53
C LEU A 12 7.44 17.87 2.52
N HIS A 13 8.36 17.34 3.33
CA HIS A 13 8.03 16.33 4.34
C HIS A 13 7.12 16.90 5.45
N LYS A 14 7.31 18.16 5.86
CA LYS A 14 6.44 18.83 6.84
C LYS A 14 5.03 19.04 6.30
N GLU A 15 4.87 19.56 5.09
CA GLU A 15 3.55 19.74 4.46
C GLU A 15 2.88 18.39 4.19
N TYR A 16 3.62 17.41 3.68
CA TYR A 16 3.10 16.06 3.44
C TYR A 16 2.64 15.40 4.75
N SER A 17 3.36 15.62 5.85
CA SER A 17 2.99 15.08 7.15
C SER A 17 1.83 15.84 7.82
N ALA A 18 1.66 17.13 7.55
CA ALA A 18 0.60 17.96 8.11
C ALA A 18 -0.73 17.85 7.34
N ALA A 19 -0.68 17.74 6.00
CA ALA A 19 -1.86 17.72 5.15
C ALA A 19 -2.49 16.31 5.03
N THR A 20 -1.70 15.26 5.25
CA THR A 20 -2.13 13.89 4.95
C THR A 20 -2.69 13.19 6.19
N PRO A 21 -3.95 12.72 6.18
CA PRO A 21 -4.53 11.97 7.30
C PRO A 21 -3.80 10.64 7.50
N ALA A 22 -3.72 10.16 8.75
CA ALA A 22 -2.94 8.98 9.13
C ALA A 22 -3.28 7.70 8.33
N ARG A 23 -4.51 7.60 7.82
CA ARG A 23 -4.97 6.51 6.97
C ARG A 23 -4.27 6.52 5.60
N LEU A 24 -4.08 7.69 4.99
CA LEU A 24 -3.34 7.82 3.73
C LEU A 24 -1.86 7.49 3.90
N LYS A 25 -1.23 7.91 5.01
CA LYS A 25 0.18 7.59 5.30
C LYS A 25 0.42 6.09 5.44
N LEU A 26 -0.54 5.36 6.02
CA LEU A 26 -0.45 3.91 6.15
C LEU A 26 -0.53 3.20 4.79
N ILE A 27 -1.36 3.70 3.88
CA ILE A 27 -1.47 3.20 2.51
C ILE A 27 -0.19 3.50 1.72
N ASP A 28 0.35 4.71 1.85
CA ASP A 28 1.56 5.14 1.16
C ASP A 28 2.77 4.29 1.58
N SER A 29 2.95 4.09 2.90
CA SER A 29 3.99 3.22 3.46
C SER A 29 3.81 1.75 3.04
N TYR A 30 2.58 1.25 3.03
CA TYR A 30 2.27 -0.10 2.54
C TYR A 30 2.64 -0.25 1.05
N LEU A 31 2.29 0.72 0.21
CA LEU A 31 2.62 0.70 -1.22
C LEU A 31 4.14 0.76 -1.46
N ALA A 32 4.86 1.58 -0.69
CA ALA A 32 6.32 1.61 -0.73
C ALA A 32 6.95 0.27 -0.33
N TYR A 33 6.41 -0.38 0.72
CA TYR A 33 6.86 -1.69 1.17
C TYR A 33 6.64 -2.77 0.10
N VAL A 34 5.50 -2.73 -0.59
CA VAL A 34 5.14 -3.65 -1.69
C VAL A 34 6.08 -3.52 -2.88
N VAL A 35 6.41 -2.28 -3.27
CA VAL A 35 7.36 -2.03 -4.36
C VAL A 35 8.75 -2.53 -3.99
N LEU A 36 9.21 -2.23 -2.78
CA LEU A 36 10.52 -2.67 -2.29
C LEU A 36 10.63 -4.21 -2.25
N THR A 37 9.60 -4.86 -1.70
CA THR A 37 9.56 -6.33 -1.63
C THR A 37 9.46 -6.96 -3.02
N GLY A 38 8.70 -6.38 -3.95
CA GLY A 38 8.66 -6.80 -5.35
C GLY A 38 10.02 -6.71 -6.06
N VAL A 39 10.78 -5.63 -5.83
CA VAL A 39 12.14 -5.46 -6.39
C VAL A 39 13.10 -6.49 -5.79
N ILE A 40 13.05 -6.71 -4.48
CA ILE A 40 13.90 -7.72 -3.82
C ILE A 40 13.56 -9.13 -4.33
N GLN A 41 12.27 -9.45 -4.47
CA GLN A 41 11.83 -10.74 -4.99
C GLN A 41 12.25 -10.93 -6.45
N PHE A 42 12.21 -9.86 -7.25
CA PHE A 42 12.67 -9.86 -8.65
C PHE A 42 14.17 -10.16 -8.74
N VAL A 43 14.99 -9.47 -7.95
CA VAL A 43 16.44 -9.71 -7.87
C VAL A 43 16.74 -11.13 -7.41
N TYR A 44 16.03 -11.63 -6.41
CA TYR A 44 16.21 -12.99 -5.89
C TYR A 44 15.81 -14.06 -6.92
N CYS A 45 14.72 -13.84 -7.66
CA CYS A 45 14.27 -14.71 -8.75
C CYS A 45 15.29 -14.74 -9.90
N CYS A 46 15.89 -13.59 -10.25
CA CYS A 46 16.94 -13.49 -11.26
C CYS A 46 18.25 -14.22 -10.88
N LEU A 47 18.56 -14.34 -9.58
CA LEU A 47 19.81 -14.94 -9.09
C LEU A 47 19.70 -16.43 -8.76
N VAL A 48 18.57 -16.90 -8.21
CA VAL A 48 18.42 -18.25 -7.61
C VAL A 48 17.41 -19.15 -8.35
N GLY A 49 16.56 -18.59 -9.23
CA GLY A 49 15.50 -19.32 -9.93
C GLY A 49 14.14 -19.30 -9.20
N THR A 50 13.08 -19.74 -9.90
CA THR A 50 11.65 -19.41 -9.68
C THR A 50 10.96 -20.07 -8.48
N PHE A 51 11.52 -19.98 -7.27
CA PHE A 51 10.85 -20.42 -6.04
C PHE A 51 11.22 -19.46 -4.90
N PRO A 52 10.34 -18.54 -4.43
CA PRO A 52 8.88 -18.63 -4.32
C PRO A 52 8.13 -17.33 -4.74
N PHE A 53 8.08 -16.99 -6.03
CA PHE A 53 7.36 -15.79 -6.51
C PHE A 53 5.84 -15.89 -6.32
N ASN A 54 5.24 -17.06 -6.60
CA ASN A 54 3.80 -17.26 -6.49
C ASN A 54 3.28 -17.17 -5.05
N SER A 55 4.04 -17.66 -4.07
CA SER A 55 3.65 -17.57 -2.65
C SER A 55 3.76 -16.14 -2.12
N PHE A 56 4.77 -15.39 -2.55
CA PHE A 56 4.89 -13.95 -2.26
C PHE A 56 3.73 -13.16 -2.89
N LEU A 57 3.43 -13.43 -4.16
CA LEU A 57 2.33 -12.80 -4.89
C LEU A 57 0.98 -13.08 -4.22
N SER A 58 0.72 -14.32 -3.81
CA SER A 58 -0.50 -14.70 -3.09
C SER A 58 -0.64 -13.99 -1.74
N GLY A 59 0.45 -13.87 -0.98
CA GLY A 59 0.46 -13.14 0.29
C GLY A 59 0.21 -11.64 0.11
N PHE A 60 0.84 -11.05 -0.90
CA PHE A 60 0.64 -9.65 -1.26
C PHE A 60 -0.82 -9.36 -1.68
N ILE A 61 -1.37 -10.15 -2.59
CA ILE A 61 -2.75 -9.98 -3.07
C ILE A 61 -3.76 -10.17 -1.94
N SER A 62 -3.50 -11.07 -0.99
CA SER A 62 -4.34 -11.25 0.20
C SER A 62 -4.40 -9.99 1.07
N CYS A 63 -3.26 -9.35 1.33
CA CYS A 63 -3.22 -8.10 2.10
C CYS A 63 -3.93 -6.93 1.38
N VAL A 64 -3.79 -6.82 0.06
CA VAL A 64 -4.53 -5.83 -0.75
C VAL A 64 -6.04 -6.11 -0.72
N GLY A 65 -6.45 -7.36 -0.89
CA GLY A 65 -7.86 -7.77 -0.85
C GLY A 65 -8.52 -7.46 0.49
N CYS A 66 -7.86 -7.75 1.60
CA CYS A 66 -8.35 -7.41 2.93
C CYS A 66 -8.46 -5.89 3.14
N PHE A 67 -7.54 -5.09 2.57
CA PHE A 67 -7.62 -3.63 2.65
C PHE A 67 -8.82 -3.08 1.86
N VAL A 68 -9.06 -3.58 0.66
CA VAL A 68 -10.22 -3.21 -0.18
C VAL A 68 -11.51 -3.59 0.52
N LEU A 69 -11.63 -4.82 1.01
CA LEU A 69 -12.80 -5.27 1.77
C LEU A 69 -13.04 -4.46 3.05
N ALA A 70 -11.97 -4.07 3.75
CA ALA A 70 -12.07 -3.19 4.93
C ALA A 70 -12.50 -1.76 4.57
N GLY A 71 -12.21 -1.30 3.35
CA GLY A 71 -12.74 -0.05 2.81
C GLY A 71 -14.24 -0.15 2.53
N GLU A 72 -14.68 -1.22 1.87
CA GLU A 72 -16.09 -1.47 1.55
C GLU A 72 -16.94 -1.72 2.80
N ALA A 73 -16.42 -2.47 3.78
CA ALA A 73 -17.10 -2.73 5.06
C ALA A 73 -17.27 -1.47 5.94
N ARG A 74 -16.52 -0.40 5.65
CA ARG A 74 -16.67 0.89 6.33
C ARG A 74 -17.79 1.76 5.76
N ASP A 75 -18.32 1.45 4.57
CA ASP A 75 -19.47 2.14 4.02
C ASP A 75 -20.77 1.38 4.33
N PRO A 76 -21.57 1.82 5.32
CA PRO A 76 -22.82 1.13 5.69
C PRO A 76 -23.88 1.14 4.57
N ARG A 77 -23.74 2.00 3.54
CA ARG A 77 -24.68 2.02 2.41
C ARG A 77 -24.44 0.90 1.39
N ARG A 78 -23.20 0.42 1.24
CA ARG A 78 -22.88 -0.70 0.30
C ARG A 78 -23.19 -2.08 0.87
N ALA A 79 -23.16 -2.26 2.19
CA ALA A 79 -23.57 -3.51 2.83
C ALA A 79 -25.07 -3.85 2.58
N LEU A 80 -25.93 -2.83 2.46
CA LEU A 80 -27.36 -3.00 2.19
C LEU A 80 -27.65 -3.42 0.74
N GLY A 81 -26.84 -3.00 -0.23
CA GLY A 81 -27.00 -3.39 -1.65
C GLY A 81 -26.76 -4.88 -1.89
N SER A 82 -25.86 -5.50 -1.13
CA SER A 82 -25.60 -6.95 -1.22
C SER A 82 -26.66 -7.79 -0.51
N VAL A 83 -27.32 -7.25 0.53
CA VAL A 83 -28.45 -7.92 1.21
C VAL A 83 -29.73 -7.83 0.39
N SER A 84 -29.95 -6.74 -0.35
CA SER A 84 -31.15 -6.55 -1.17
C SER A 84 -31.20 -7.39 -2.46
N ILE A 85 -30.09 -8.01 -2.87
CA ILE A 85 -30.02 -8.98 -3.99
C ILE A 85 -30.39 -10.40 -3.50
N LEU A 86 -30.44 -10.61 -2.19
CA LEU A 86 -30.78 -11.87 -1.54
C LEU A 86 -32.26 -11.95 -1.10
N TYR A 87 -33.07 -10.92 -1.42
CA TYR A 87 -34.51 -10.85 -1.17
C TYR A 87 -35.30 -10.66 -2.47
#